data_AF-A0A842MP29-F1
#
_entry.id   AF-A0A842MP29-F1
#
_cell.length_a   1.000
_cell.length_b   1.000
_cell.length_c   1.000
_cell.angle_alpha   90.00
_cell.angle_beta   90.00
_cell.angle_gamma   90.00
#
_symmetry.space_group_name_H-M   'P 1'
#
loop_
_entity.id
_entity.type
_entity.pdbx_description
1 polymer ?
#
loop_
_entity_poly.entity_id
_entity_poly.type
_entity_poly.pdbx_seq_one_letter_code
_entity_poly.pdbx_strand_id
1 'polypeptide(L)'
;MPVLKLAYITTYIHDVEPLISAVKSLREKYGEAFEVQVRTGEDLLHNKVMQNFMAFAEKAHIAIFHLMGEPPNFNQMVERLKEARVPLFAGTVGAHYSPTLRSISTVSQKDYDVILAYTNYGGIRNFENLLLYLANRFLGTVYTVESPQKLPWHGIYHPDFKHTPTLEEYLSRKYSPGKPTIGVWFHQSHWQSGDTDFVDSIIKEIEKQGGNVIPVFFTGAKDPASDGGGLEWVIKNYFMKDGKVLVDAVISLLMFSLSMYLQDEANAGKALKAELNVPVLKA
;
A
#
# COMPACT_ATOMS: atom_id res chain seq x y z
N MET A 1 12.55 21.38 -20.26
CA MET A 1 11.50 20.37 -20.53
C MET A 1 10.26 20.78 -19.77
N PRO A 2 9.05 20.50 -20.26
CA PRO A 2 7.84 20.74 -19.48
C PRO A 2 7.88 19.90 -18.20
N VAL A 3 7.42 20.47 -17.09
CA VAL A 3 7.44 19.85 -15.74
C VAL A 3 6.02 19.46 -15.38
N LEU A 4 5.80 18.18 -15.05
CA LEU A 4 4.49 17.73 -14.58
C LEU A 4 4.25 18.30 -13.19
N LYS A 5 3.10 18.93 -12.99
CA LYS A 5 2.65 19.43 -11.69
C LYS A 5 1.46 18.62 -11.24
N LEU A 6 1.60 17.86 -10.17
CA LEU A 6 0.54 17.03 -9.59
C LEU A 6 0.24 17.47 -8.16
N ALA A 7 -1.01 17.83 -7.92
CA ALA A 7 -1.55 17.99 -6.56
C ALA A 7 -2.25 16.69 -6.14
N TYR A 8 -1.75 16.05 -5.09
CA TYR A 8 -2.28 14.76 -4.60
C TYR A 8 -2.83 14.93 -3.19
N ILE A 9 -4.10 14.61 -3.00
CA ILE A 9 -4.80 14.65 -1.72
C ILE A 9 -5.22 13.23 -1.38
N THR A 10 -4.88 12.76 -0.18
CA THR A 10 -5.24 11.42 0.23
C THR A 10 -5.67 11.34 1.69
N THR A 11 -6.64 10.48 1.97
CA THR A 11 -6.88 9.99 3.34
C THR A 11 -6.47 8.53 3.49
N TYR A 12 -5.84 7.97 2.46
CA TYR A 12 -5.26 6.64 2.45
C TYR A 12 -3.76 6.78 2.68
N ILE A 13 -3.33 6.66 3.94
CA ILE A 13 -1.94 6.95 4.36
C ILE A 13 -0.90 6.13 3.60
N HIS A 14 -1.27 4.96 3.08
CA HIS A 14 -0.41 4.07 2.31
C HIS A 14 -0.07 4.60 0.90
N ASP A 15 -0.67 5.70 0.45
CA ASP A 15 -0.24 6.40 -0.77
C ASP A 15 1.04 7.23 -0.56
N VAL A 16 1.23 7.78 0.65
CA VAL A 16 2.13 8.92 0.86
C VAL A 16 3.59 8.54 0.65
N GLU A 17 4.08 7.52 1.36
CA GLU A 17 5.47 7.07 1.21
C GLU A 17 5.74 6.56 -0.22
N PRO A 18 4.92 5.67 -0.80
CA PRO A 18 5.23 5.13 -2.12
C PRO A 18 5.23 6.21 -3.22
N LEU A 19 4.36 7.21 -3.11
CA LEU A 19 4.35 8.36 -4.03
C LEU A 19 5.62 9.22 -3.86
N ILE A 20 6.05 9.50 -2.62
CA ILE A 20 7.30 10.25 -2.37
C ILE A 20 8.51 9.49 -2.93
N SER A 21 8.57 8.17 -2.70
CA SER A 21 9.64 7.32 -3.20
C SER A 21 9.64 7.22 -4.73
N ALA A 22 8.46 7.15 -5.37
CA ALA A 22 8.33 7.22 -6.82
C ALA A 22 8.84 8.54 -7.39
N VAL A 23 8.51 9.67 -6.76
CA VAL A 23 9.01 10.99 -7.19
C VAL A 23 10.53 11.07 -7.07
N LYS A 24 11.11 10.54 -5.97
CA LYS A 24 12.56 10.50 -5.79
C LYS A 24 13.25 9.65 -6.88
N SER A 25 12.74 8.45 -7.13
CA SER A 25 13.25 7.56 -8.18
C SER A 25 13.18 8.21 -9.57
N LEU A 26 12.06 8.84 -9.91
CA LEU A 26 11.91 9.56 -11.19
C LEU A 26 12.82 10.78 -11.28
N ARG A 27 13.08 11.48 -10.17
CA ARG A 27 14.01 12.61 -10.13
C ARG A 27 15.44 12.15 -10.41
N GLU A 28 15.87 11.00 -9.89
CA GLU A 28 17.17 10.43 -10.18
C GLU A 28 17.32 10.09 -11.68
N LYS A 29 16.24 9.65 -12.33
CA LYS A 29 16.24 9.24 -13.74
C LYS A 29 16.02 10.37 -14.74
N TYR A 30 15.19 11.36 -14.40
CA TYR A 30 14.69 12.38 -15.33
C TYR A 30 14.86 13.82 -14.82
N GLY A 31 15.51 14.04 -13.68
CA GLY A 31 15.69 15.35 -13.06
C GLY A 31 14.40 15.97 -12.56
N GLU A 32 14.27 17.29 -12.63
CA GLU A 32 13.08 18.04 -12.15
C GLU A 32 11.87 17.96 -13.10
N ALA A 33 11.68 16.84 -13.79
CA ALA A 33 10.54 16.65 -14.71
C ALA A 33 9.20 16.46 -13.99
N PHE A 34 9.22 16.20 -12.67
CA PHE A 34 8.04 15.92 -11.85
C PHE A 34 8.06 16.77 -10.57
N GLU A 35 7.09 17.68 -10.46
CA GLU A 35 6.83 18.50 -9.27
C GLU A 35 5.50 18.01 -8.65
N VAL A 36 5.60 17.28 -7.54
CA VAL A 36 4.43 16.67 -6.88
C VAL A 36 4.30 17.25 -5.47
N GLN A 37 3.09 17.67 -5.11
CA GLN A 37 2.73 17.97 -3.72
C GLN A 37 1.67 17.01 -3.25
N VAL A 38 1.99 16.23 -2.21
CA VAL A 38 1.06 15.33 -1.53
C VAL A 38 0.63 15.92 -0.19
N ARG A 39 -0.66 15.84 0.14
CA ARG A 39 -1.22 16.22 1.43
C ARG A 39 -2.19 15.16 1.93
N THR A 40 -2.09 14.86 3.21
CA THR A 40 -3.07 14.06 3.93
C THR A 40 -4.27 14.92 4.34
N GLY A 41 -5.39 14.29 4.69
CA GLY A 41 -6.52 15.01 5.31
C GLY A 41 -6.11 15.79 6.58
N GLU A 42 -5.17 15.25 7.36
CA GLU A 42 -4.64 15.89 8.57
C GLU A 42 -3.82 17.14 8.25
N ASP A 43 -2.97 17.10 7.22
CA ASP A 43 -2.18 18.27 6.80
C ASP A 43 -3.07 19.47 6.45
N LEU A 44 -4.26 19.20 5.90
CA LEU A 44 -5.20 20.19 5.40
C LEU A 44 -6.09 20.82 6.49
N LEU A 45 -5.98 20.36 7.75
CA LEU A 45 -6.60 21.02 8.90
C LEU A 45 -5.97 22.40 9.16
N HIS A 46 -4.69 22.58 8.80
CA HIS A 46 -3.97 23.82 9.02
C HIS A 46 -4.18 24.80 7.86
N ASN A 47 -4.93 25.88 8.09
CA ASN A 47 -5.28 26.87 7.06
C ASN A 47 -4.08 27.35 6.23
N LYS A 48 -2.93 27.64 6.84
CA LYS A 48 -1.73 28.08 6.11
C LYS A 48 -1.21 27.00 5.15
N VAL A 49 -1.20 25.75 5.59
CA VAL A 49 -0.77 24.60 4.76
C VAL A 49 -1.74 24.41 3.61
N MET A 50 -3.05 24.44 3.88
CA MET A 50 -4.09 24.34 2.86
C MET A 50 -3.99 25.45 1.82
N GLN A 51 -3.84 26.71 2.23
CA GLN A 51 -3.73 27.83 1.28
C GLN A 51 -2.47 27.75 0.42
N ASN A 52 -1.32 27.39 1.00
CA ASN A 52 -0.08 27.19 0.24
C ASN A 52 -0.21 26.04 -0.76
N PHE A 53 -0.84 24.94 -0.36
CA PHE A 53 -1.10 23.81 -1.22
C PHE A 53 -2.04 24.19 -2.37
N MET A 54 -3.13 24.92 -2.10
CA MET A 54 -4.07 25.36 -3.13
C MET A 54 -3.43 26.32 -4.15
N ALA A 55 -2.53 27.21 -3.71
CA ALA A 55 -1.80 28.09 -4.62
C ALA A 55 -0.92 27.33 -5.64
N PHE A 56 -0.46 26.13 -5.27
CA PHE A 56 0.18 25.19 -6.17
C PHE A 56 -0.84 24.40 -6.99
N ALA A 57 -1.87 23.85 -6.35
CA ALA A 57 -2.85 22.96 -6.96
C ALA A 57 -3.67 23.64 -8.07
N GLU A 58 -4.02 24.92 -7.92
CA GLU A 58 -4.71 25.73 -8.94
C GLU A 58 -3.90 25.93 -10.23
N LYS A 59 -2.60 25.65 -10.19
CA LYS A 59 -1.68 25.72 -11.34
C LYS A 59 -1.17 24.34 -11.76
N ALA A 60 -1.70 23.28 -11.15
CA ALA A 60 -1.31 21.91 -11.46
C ALA A 60 -1.90 21.46 -12.80
N HIS A 61 -1.27 20.45 -13.40
CA HIS A 61 -1.80 19.81 -14.61
C HIS A 61 -2.98 18.88 -14.28
N ILE A 62 -3.03 18.39 -13.04
CA ILE A 62 -4.09 17.55 -12.51
C ILE A 62 -4.07 17.60 -10.98
N ALA A 63 -5.25 17.49 -10.36
CA ALA A 63 -5.39 17.15 -8.95
C ALA A 63 -6.06 15.78 -8.78
N ILE A 64 -5.49 14.96 -7.89
CA ILE A 64 -5.95 13.60 -7.58
C ILE A 64 -6.42 13.57 -6.13
N PHE A 65 -7.66 13.15 -5.91
CA PHE A 65 -8.24 12.87 -4.60
C PHE A 65 -8.41 11.36 -4.45
N HIS A 66 -7.58 10.71 -3.63
CA HIS A 66 -7.71 9.28 -3.31
C HIS A 66 -8.17 9.12 -1.85
N LEU A 67 -9.45 8.86 -1.65
CA LEU A 67 -10.14 9.13 -0.38
C LEU A 67 -10.87 7.89 0.15
N MET A 68 -10.73 7.63 1.45
CA MET A 68 -11.62 6.75 2.23
C MET A 68 -12.80 7.54 2.83
N GLY A 69 -12.60 8.84 3.04
CA GLY A 69 -13.60 9.80 3.51
C GLY A 69 -13.23 11.20 3.07
N GLU A 70 -14.18 12.13 3.13
CA GLU A 70 -13.92 13.51 2.72
C GLU A 70 -12.93 14.21 3.68
N PRO A 71 -11.87 14.83 3.16
CA PRO A 71 -10.97 15.61 4.00
C PRO A 71 -11.63 16.94 4.41
N PRO A 72 -11.08 17.63 5.42
CA PRO A 72 -11.49 18.99 5.75
C PRO A 72 -11.45 19.91 4.53
N ASN A 73 -12.43 20.82 4.41
CA ASN A 73 -12.54 21.79 3.32
C ASN A 73 -12.69 21.17 1.91
N PHE A 74 -13.09 19.90 1.79
CA PHE A 74 -13.18 19.19 0.51
C PHE A 74 -13.96 19.95 -0.56
N ASN A 75 -15.20 20.34 -0.28
CA ASN A 75 -16.05 21.05 -1.25
C ASN A 75 -15.41 22.37 -1.72
N GLN A 76 -14.83 23.14 -0.79
CA GLN A 76 -14.14 24.38 -1.10
C GLN A 76 -12.93 24.15 -2.03
N MET A 77 -12.15 23.09 -1.79
CA MET A 77 -11.02 22.74 -2.66
C MET A 77 -11.49 22.33 -4.06
N VAL A 78 -12.53 21.48 -4.14
CA VAL A 78 -13.09 21.03 -5.41
C VAL A 78 -13.63 22.20 -6.23
N GLU A 79 -14.34 23.15 -5.61
CA GLU A 79 -14.85 24.36 -6.26
C GLU A 79 -13.72 25.21 -6.83
N ARG A 80 -12.70 25.53 -6.01
CA ARG A 80 -11.53 26.32 -6.44
C ARG A 80 -10.79 25.67 -7.62
N LEU A 81 -10.60 24.35 -7.59
CA LEU A 81 -9.93 23.64 -8.67
C LEU A 81 -10.77 23.62 -9.96
N LYS A 82 -12.09 23.52 -9.86
CA LYS A 82 -13.01 23.65 -11.00
C LYS A 82 -12.98 25.05 -11.60
N GLU A 83 -12.99 26.09 -10.77
CA GLU A 83 -12.86 27.49 -11.20
C GLU A 83 -11.53 27.74 -11.91
N ALA A 84 -10.44 27.18 -11.38
CA ALA A 84 -9.11 27.21 -11.99
C ALA A 84 -8.98 26.29 -13.23
N ARG A 85 -10.03 25.51 -13.56
CA ARG A 85 -10.08 24.54 -14.67
C ARG A 85 -8.99 23.47 -14.60
N VAL A 86 -8.59 23.09 -13.38
CA VAL A 86 -7.65 21.99 -13.15
C VAL A 86 -8.40 20.67 -13.35
N PRO A 87 -7.89 19.74 -14.18
CA PRO A 87 -8.44 18.38 -14.29
C PRO A 87 -8.47 17.68 -12.92
N LEU A 88 -9.59 17.04 -12.61
CA LEU A 88 -9.84 16.41 -11.33
C LEU A 88 -10.09 14.92 -11.49
N PHE A 89 -9.38 14.13 -10.71
CA PHE A 89 -9.76 12.76 -10.38
C PHE A 89 -10.15 12.71 -8.91
N ALA A 90 -11.23 11.99 -8.59
CA ALA A 90 -11.57 11.60 -7.24
C ALA A 90 -12.08 10.17 -7.20
N GLY A 91 -11.46 9.34 -6.37
CA GLY A 91 -11.76 7.91 -6.24
C GLY A 91 -11.47 7.39 -4.84
N THR A 92 -11.85 6.14 -4.60
CA THR A 92 -11.70 5.44 -3.32
C THR A 92 -11.19 4.02 -3.55
N VAL A 93 -10.63 3.42 -2.49
CA VAL A 93 -10.02 2.08 -2.52
C VAL A 93 -11.08 1.00 -2.70
N GLY A 94 -10.70 -0.06 -3.41
CA GLY A 94 -11.50 -1.28 -3.55
C GLY A 94 -12.58 -1.22 -4.64
N ALA A 95 -13.51 -2.17 -4.61
CA ALA A 95 -14.65 -2.24 -5.55
C ALA A 95 -15.75 -1.21 -5.24
N HIS A 96 -15.54 -0.35 -4.24
CA HIS A 96 -16.49 0.67 -3.83
C HIS A 96 -16.46 1.82 -4.83
N TYR A 97 -17.11 1.65 -5.97
CA TYR A 97 -17.46 2.79 -6.82
C TYR A 97 -18.24 3.80 -5.98
N SER A 98 -17.69 5.01 -5.82
CA SER A 98 -18.41 6.13 -5.23
C SER A 98 -18.97 6.99 -6.36
N PRO A 99 -20.29 6.94 -6.64
CA PRO A 99 -20.90 7.78 -7.66
C PRO A 99 -20.65 9.27 -7.39
N THR A 100 -20.60 9.64 -6.11
CA THR A 100 -20.30 11.00 -5.66
C THR A 100 -18.89 11.43 -6.08
N LEU A 101 -17.87 10.65 -5.76
CA LEU A 101 -16.48 10.96 -6.16
C LEU A 101 -16.29 10.92 -7.69
N ARG A 102 -16.95 9.97 -8.37
CA ARG A 102 -16.93 9.95 -9.84
C ARG A 102 -17.54 11.21 -10.45
N SER A 103 -18.64 11.72 -9.87
CA SER A 103 -19.35 12.90 -10.40
C SER A 103 -18.59 14.21 -10.27
N ILE A 104 -17.68 14.33 -9.30
CA ILE A 104 -16.81 15.51 -9.18
C ILE A 104 -15.59 15.46 -10.10
N SER A 105 -15.22 14.27 -10.59
CA SER A 105 -14.09 14.08 -11.49
C SER A 105 -14.36 14.69 -12.86
N THR A 106 -13.39 15.45 -13.39
CA THR A 106 -13.48 16.14 -14.69
C THR A 106 -12.57 15.52 -15.76
N VAL A 107 -11.73 14.56 -15.39
CA VAL A 107 -10.94 13.77 -16.33
C VAL A 107 -11.82 12.86 -17.20
N SER A 108 -11.28 12.42 -18.35
CA SER A 108 -11.99 11.48 -19.22
C SER A 108 -12.22 10.14 -18.53
N GLN A 109 -13.18 9.33 -19.00
CA GLN A 109 -13.43 7.99 -18.44
C GLN A 109 -12.17 7.11 -18.52
N LYS A 110 -11.43 7.19 -19.64
CA LYS A 110 -10.17 6.47 -19.81
C LYS A 110 -9.12 6.88 -18.77
N ASP A 111 -8.94 8.18 -18.56
CA ASP A 111 -7.98 8.69 -17.57
C ASP A 111 -8.42 8.29 -16.16
N TYR A 112 -9.73 8.33 -15.87
CA TYR A 112 -10.29 7.91 -14.60
C TYR A 112 -9.96 6.45 -14.27
N ASP A 113 -10.23 5.52 -15.20
CA ASP A 113 -10.02 4.09 -14.96
C ASP A 113 -8.54 3.75 -14.77
N VAL A 114 -7.65 4.42 -15.52
CA VAL A 114 -6.19 4.24 -15.39
C VAL A 114 -5.68 4.78 -14.06
N ILE A 115 -6.09 6.00 -13.67
CA ILE A 115 -5.68 6.60 -12.39
C ILE A 115 -6.18 5.72 -11.24
N LEU A 116 -7.45 5.33 -11.26
CA LEU A 116 -8.05 4.47 -10.23
C LEU A 116 -7.30 3.14 -10.10
N ALA A 117 -6.91 2.51 -11.20
CA ALA A 117 -6.17 1.26 -11.14
C ALA A 117 -4.78 1.41 -10.51
N TYR A 118 -4.03 2.47 -10.87
CA TYR A 118 -2.72 2.72 -10.24
C TYR A 118 -2.85 3.04 -8.75
N THR A 119 -3.79 3.90 -8.37
CA THR A 119 -3.96 4.29 -6.96
C THR A 119 -4.47 3.12 -6.13
N ASN A 120 -5.38 2.28 -6.66
CA ASN A 120 -5.88 1.11 -5.95
C ASN A 120 -4.83 0.01 -5.80
N TYR A 121 -3.97 -0.19 -6.80
CA TYR A 121 -2.91 -1.19 -6.68
C TYR A 121 -1.72 -0.69 -5.86
N GLY A 122 -1.49 0.62 -5.81
CA GLY A 122 -0.52 1.27 -4.92
C GLY A 122 0.93 0.85 -5.14
N GLY A 123 1.81 1.25 -4.23
CA GLY A 123 3.24 0.94 -4.27
C GLY A 123 4.05 1.72 -5.32
N ILE A 124 5.37 1.71 -5.12
CA ILE A 124 6.30 2.64 -5.78
C ILE A 124 6.20 2.55 -7.32
N ARG A 125 6.23 1.33 -7.87
CA ARG A 125 6.17 1.10 -9.33
C ARG A 125 4.88 1.60 -9.98
N ASN A 126 3.73 1.44 -9.32
CA ASN A 126 2.47 1.95 -9.85
C ASN A 126 2.45 3.48 -9.81
N PHE A 127 2.96 4.11 -8.74
CA PHE A 127 3.07 5.57 -8.68
C PHE A 127 4.08 6.14 -9.69
N GLU A 128 5.19 5.46 -9.94
CA GLU A 128 6.13 5.83 -11.02
C GLU A 128 5.41 5.84 -12.37
N ASN A 129 4.74 4.73 -12.71
CA ASN A 129 4.03 4.61 -13.99
C ASN A 129 2.81 5.55 -14.08
N LEU A 130 2.13 5.84 -12.96
CA LEU A 130 1.10 6.87 -12.90
C LEU A 130 1.69 8.24 -13.27
N LEU A 131 2.82 8.64 -12.69
CA LEU A 131 3.46 9.93 -12.99
C LEU A 131 3.91 10.01 -14.44
N LEU A 132 4.49 8.94 -14.99
CA LEU A 132 4.86 8.86 -16.41
C LEU A 132 3.64 8.95 -17.33
N TYR A 133 2.55 8.26 -16.98
CA TYR A 133 1.27 8.32 -17.69
C TYR A 133 0.71 9.74 -17.71
N LEU A 134 0.67 10.41 -16.55
CA LEU A 134 0.17 11.78 -16.43
C LEU A 134 1.05 12.76 -17.22
N ALA A 135 2.37 12.61 -17.19
CA ALA A 135 3.25 13.43 -18.00
C ALA A 135 2.95 13.26 -19.51
N ASN A 136 2.82 12.02 -19.98
CA ASN A 136 2.47 11.76 -21.38
C ASN A 136 1.10 12.37 -21.73
N ARG A 137 0.13 12.25 -20.81
CA ARG A 137 -1.25 12.69 -21.01
C ARG A 137 -1.41 14.21 -21.05
N PHE A 138 -0.72 14.93 -20.16
CA PHE A 138 -0.91 16.38 -19.95
C PHE A 138 0.19 17.24 -20.56
N LEU A 139 1.37 16.68 -20.81
CA LEU A 139 2.52 17.40 -21.39
C LEU A 139 2.90 16.92 -22.78
N GLY A 140 2.31 15.83 -23.27
CA GLY A 140 2.65 15.25 -24.58
C GLY A 140 4.04 14.59 -24.61
N THR A 141 4.59 14.21 -23.46
CA THR A 141 5.83 13.42 -23.40
C THR A 141 5.62 12.01 -23.95
N VAL A 142 6.72 11.28 -24.14
CA VAL A 142 6.75 9.93 -24.74
C VAL A 142 7.48 8.91 -23.86
N TYR A 143 7.26 8.98 -22.54
CA TYR A 143 7.81 7.99 -21.62
C TYR A 143 7.19 6.61 -21.86
N THR A 144 7.98 5.56 -21.67
CA THR A 144 7.46 4.19 -21.60
C THR A 144 6.69 4.03 -20.28
N VAL A 145 5.44 3.56 -20.38
CA VAL A 145 4.53 3.38 -19.24
C VAL A 145 4.11 1.91 -19.21
N GLU A 146 4.35 1.24 -18.09
CA GLU A 146 3.87 -0.12 -17.83
C GLU A 146 2.44 -0.08 -17.29
N SER A 147 1.59 -1.05 -17.65
CA SER A 147 0.22 -1.13 -17.12
C SER A 147 0.17 -1.27 -15.60
N PRO A 148 -0.90 -0.83 -14.92
CA PRO A 148 -1.08 -1.00 -13.48
C PRO A 148 -0.91 -2.46 -13.05
N GLN A 149 -0.06 -2.69 -12.05
CA GLN A 149 0.29 -4.02 -11.56
C GLN A 149 -0.36 -4.28 -10.20
N LYS A 150 -1.19 -5.33 -10.11
CA LYS A 150 -1.70 -5.81 -8.82
C LYS A 150 -0.53 -6.22 -7.94
N LEU A 151 -0.41 -5.62 -6.76
CA LEU A 151 0.57 -6.05 -5.76
C LEU A 151 0.04 -7.27 -4.99
N PRO A 152 0.92 -8.22 -4.61
CA PRO A 152 0.52 -9.37 -3.81
C PRO A 152 -0.09 -8.90 -2.49
N TRP A 153 -1.34 -9.28 -2.21
CA TRP A 153 -2.04 -8.93 -0.97
C TRP A 153 -1.39 -9.51 0.29
N HIS A 154 -0.70 -10.63 0.11
CA HIS A 154 0.07 -11.33 1.12
C HIS A 154 1.26 -12.03 0.47
N GLY A 155 2.24 -12.41 1.28
CA GLY A 155 3.42 -13.08 0.77
C GLY A 155 4.47 -13.34 1.83
N ILE A 156 5.37 -14.27 1.55
CA ILE A 156 6.58 -14.45 2.36
C ILE A 156 7.56 -13.34 1.99
N TYR A 157 8.17 -12.74 3.01
CA TYR A 157 9.23 -11.76 2.87
C TYR A 157 10.51 -12.28 3.52
N HIS A 158 11.64 -12.02 2.90
CA HIS A 158 12.95 -12.18 3.53
C HIS A 158 13.99 -11.35 2.76
N PRO A 159 14.92 -10.64 3.43
CA PRO A 159 15.89 -9.76 2.76
C PRO A 159 16.79 -10.47 1.72
N ASP A 160 17.09 -11.75 1.93
CA ASP A 160 17.87 -12.57 0.98
C ASP A 160 17.11 -12.96 -0.31
N PHE A 161 15.81 -12.68 -0.42
CA PHE A 161 15.01 -12.95 -1.61
C PHE A 161 14.70 -11.66 -2.37
N LYS A 162 14.91 -11.66 -3.69
CA LYS A 162 14.58 -10.53 -4.58
C LYS A 162 13.12 -10.49 -5.01
N HIS A 163 12.35 -11.50 -4.64
CA HIS A 163 10.94 -11.70 -4.97
C HIS A 163 10.23 -12.30 -3.77
N THR A 164 8.91 -12.36 -3.80
CA THR A 164 8.09 -13.09 -2.81
C THR A 164 8.11 -14.59 -3.14
N PRO A 165 8.82 -15.45 -2.38
CA PRO A 165 8.88 -16.87 -2.67
C PRO A 165 7.58 -17.59 -2.31
N THR A 166 7.38 -18.77 -2.90
CA THR A 166 6.36 -19.71 -2.40
C THR A 166 6.82 -20.30 -1.06
N LEU A 167 5.89 -20.87 -0.28
CA LEU A 167 6.27 -21.56 0.97
C LEU A 167 7.27 -22.69 0.70
N GLU A 168 7.08 -23.47 -0.35
CA GLU A 168 7.97 -24.57 -0.73
C GLU A 168 9.38 -24.07 -1.08
N GLU A 169 9.46 -23.03 -1.92
CA GLU A 169 10.74 -22.40 -2.28
C GLU A 169 11.45 -21.88 -1.02
N TYR A 170 10.70 -21.15 -0.18
CA TYR A 170 11.24 -20.56 1.04
C TYR A 170 11.80 -21.62 1.99
N LEU A 171 11.01 -22.66 2.31
CA LEU A 171 11.42 -23.73 3.19
C LEU A 171 12.65 -24.48 2.64
N SER A 172 12.75 -24.67 1.33
CA SER A 172 13.91 -25.36 0.73
C SER A 172 15.25 -24.64 0.96
N ARG A 173 15.22 -23.32 1.20
CA ARG A 173 16.43 -22.49 1.33
C ARG A 173 16.67 -21.96 2.74
N LYS A 174 15.62 -21.72 3.52
CA LYS A 174 15.67 -21.02 4.82
C LYS A 174 15.20 -21.83 6.02
N TYR A 175 14.69 -23.04 5.81
CA TYR A 175 14.21 -23.87 6.91
C TYR A 175 15.17 -25.03 7.20
N SER A 176 15.51 -25.20 8.48
CA SER A 176 16.26 -26.35 8.98
C SER A 176 15.37 -27.16 9.94
N PRO A 177 15.09 -28.45 9.66
CA PRO A 177 14.33 -29.30 10.58
C PRO A 177 14.94 -29.36 11.98
N GLY A 178 14.09 -29.38 13.00
CA GLY A 178 14.49 -29.54 14.41
C GLY A 178 14.91 -28.25 15.12
N LYS A 179 14.96 -27.11 14.43
CA LYS A 179 15.15 -25.79 15.06
C LYS A 179 13.81 -25.15 15.43
N PRO A 180 13.75 -24.33 16.50
CA PRO A 180 12.57 -23.52 16.79
C PRO A 180 12.23 -22.63 15.60
N THR A 181 10.96 -22.60 15.20
CA THR A 181 10.50 -21.86 14.02
C THR A 181 9.56 -20.74 14.43
N ILE A 182 9.94 -19.50 14.18
CA ILE A 182 9.17 -18.32 14.57
C ILE A 182 8.46 -17.75 13.35
N GLY A 183 7.14 -17.69 13.40
CA GLY A 183 6.35 -16.90 12.45
C GLY A 183 6.50 -15.42 12.76
N VAL A 184 6.63 -14.58 11.75
CA VAL A 184 6.56 -13.12 11.92
C VAL A 184 5.51 -12.63 10.95
N TRP A 185 4.57 -11.80 11.39
CA TRP A 185 3.67 -11.13 10.44
C TRP A 185 3.65 -9.62 10.62
N PHE A 186 3.42 -8.91 9.53
CA PHE A 186 3.44 -7.45 9.46
C PHE A 186 2.57 -6.94 8.32
N HIS A 187 2.34 -5.62 8.29
CA HIS A 187 1.50 -5.00 7.26
C HIS A 187 2.16 -5.02 5.88
N GLN A 188 1.38 -5.40 4.86
CA GLN A 188 1.77 -5.33 3.45
C GLN A 188 2.29 -3.95 3.06
N SER A 189 1.75 -2.87 3.64
CA SER A 189 2.19 -1.51 3.37
C SER A 189 3.68 -1.28 3.62
N HIS A 190 4.26 -1.84 4.69
CA HIS A 190 5.70 -1.76 4.95
C HIS A 190 6.52 -2.51 3.90
N TRP A 191 6.02 -3.67 3.43
CA TRP A 191 6.64 -4.40 2.33
C TRP A 191 6.58 -3.60 1.02
N GLN A 192 5.45 -2.95 0.74
CA GLN A 192 5.25 -2.16 -0.48
C GLN A 192 6.11 -0.89 -0.52
N SER A 193 6.29 -0.22 0.61
CA SER A 193 7.15 0.96 0.75
C SER A 193 8.65 0.61 0.79
N GLY A 194 8.98 -0.65 1.10
CA GLY A 194 10.35 -1.05 1.43
C GLY A 194 10.79 -0.58 2.81
N ASP A 195 9.89 -0.09 3.65
CA ASP A 195 10.12 0.25 5.05
C ASP A 195 10.14 -1.04 5.91
N THR A 196 11.08 -1.93 5.61
CA THR A 196 11.19 -3.26 6.22
C THR A 196 12.39 -3.42 7.14
N ASP A 197 13.14 -2.34 7.42
CA ASP A 197 14.36 -2.39 8.25
C ASP A 197 14.12 -2.98 9.65
N PHE A 198 12.95 -2.68 10.24
CA PHE A 198 12.57 -3.26 11.54
C PHE A 198 12.25 -4.75 11.43
N VAL A 199 11.61 -5.18 10.33
CA VAL A 199 11.33 -6.59 10.04
C VAL A 199 12.65 -7.35 9.82
N ASP A 200 13.56 -6.77 9.05
CA ASP A 200 14.90 -7.31 8.80
C ASP A 200 15.69 -7.51 10.09
N SER A 201 15.59 -6.56 11.02
CA SER A 201 16.27 -6.64 12.31
C SER A 201 15.76 -7.82 13.14
N ILE A 202 14.44 -8.06 13.12
CA ILE A 202 13.81 -9.20 13.82
C ILE A 202 14.21 -10.53 13.16
N ILE A 203 14.14 -10.60 11.82
CA ILE A 203 14.57 -11.77 11.05
C ILE A 203 16.01 -12.16 11.42
N LYS A 204 16.93 -11.19 11.32
CA LYS A 204 18.36 -11.39 11.59
C LYS A 204 18.62 -11.87 13.01
N GLU A 205 17.92 -11.31 14.01
CA GLU A 205 18.10 -11.72 15.40
C GLU A 205 17.58 -13.14 15.65
N ILE A 206 16.44 -13.53 15.07
CA ILE A 206 15.92 -14.91 15.19
C ILE A 206 16.91 -15.90 14.56
N GLU A 207 17.39 -15.62 13.35
CA GLU A 207 18.37 -16.48 12.65
C GLU A 207 19.68 -16.59 13.43
N LYS A 208 20.15 -15.47 14.01
CA LYS A 208 21.38 -15.42 14.84
C LYS A 208 21.26 -16.24 16.13
N GLN A 209 20.08 -16.32 16.72
CA GLN A 209 19.79 -17.20 17.86
C GLN A 209 19.63 -18.68 17.46
N GLY A 210 19.77 -18.99 16.16
CA GLY A 210 19.66 -20.35 15.63
C GLY A 210 18.22 -20.83 15.43
N GLY A 211 17.24 -19.91 15.35
CA GLY A 211 15.87 -20.24 14.98
C GLY A 211 15.66 -20.21 13.46
N ASN A 212 14.63 -20.90 12.98
CA ASN A 212 14.03 -20.62 11.67
C ASN A 212 13.07 -19.43 11.82
N VAL A 213 12.86 -18.69 10.74
CA VAL A 213 11.85 -17.62 10.69
C VAL A 213 11.00 -17.77 9.43
N ILE A 214 9.69 -17.52 9.54
CA ILE A 214 8.77 -17.42 8.39
C ILE A 214 8.10 -16.03 8.45
N PRO A 215 8.66 -15.01 7.78
CA PRO A 215 8.10 -13.66 7.77
C PRO A 215 7.04 -13.54 6.68
N VAL A 216 5.86 -13.04 7.04
CA VAL A 216 4.71 -12.92 6.14
C VAL A 216 4.13 -11.52 6.22
N PHE A 217 4.03 -10.84 5.09
CA PHE A 217 3.23 -9.62 5.01
C PHE A 217 1.82 -9.95 4.56
N PHE A 218 0.84 -9.15 4.99
CA PHE A 218 -0.53 -9.18 4.49
C PHE A 218 -1.26 -7.86 4.81
N THR A 219 -2.38 -7.59 4.14
CA THR A 219 -3.18 -6.35 4.34
C THR A 219 -3.86 -6.23 5.69
N GLY A 220 -3.95 -7.31 6.46
CA GLY A 220 -4.70 -7.33 7.71
C GLY A 220 -6.21 -7.57 7.51
N ALA A 221 -6.87 -6.86 6.60
CA ALA A 221 -8.32 -6.96 6.39
C ALA A 221 -8.70 -7.97 5.28
N LYS A 222 -9.80 -8.70 5.46
CA LYS A 222 -10.56 -9.27 4.32
C LYS A 222 -11.18 -8.08 3.57
N ASP A 223 -10.49 -7.55 2.57
CA ASP A 223 -11.14 -6.67 1.60
C ASP A 223 -12.03 -7.55 0.71
N PRO A 224 -13.34 -7.29 0.57
CA PRO A 224 -14.22 -8.01 -0.34
C PRO A 224 -13.72 -8.03 -1.80
N ALA A 225 -12.87 -7.07 -2.18
CA ALA A 225 -12.21 -6.97 -3.47
C ALA A 225 -10.82 -7.63 -3.52
N SER A 226 -10.28 -8.09 -2.38
CA SER A 226 -9.03 -8.84 -2.33
C SER A 226 -9.30 -10.33 -2.51
N ASP A 227 -8.66 -10.93 -3.51
CA ASP A 227 -8.51 -12.40 -3.59
C ASP A 227 -7.61 -12.94 -2.45
N GLY A 228 -6.96 -12.03 -1.70
CA GLY A 228 -6.09 -12.34 -0.58
C GLY A 228 -6.90 -12.60 0.69
N GLY A 229 -6.82 -13.82 1.22
CA GLY A 229 -7.51 -14.12 2.46
C GLY A 229 -6.89 -13.38 3.65
N GLY A 230 -7.72 -13.02 4.63
CA GLY A 230 -7.28 -12.41 5.88
C GLY A 230 -6.41 -13.35 6.73
N LEU A 231 -6.21 -13.02 8.01
CA LEU A 231 -5.28 -13.73 8.89
C LEU A 231 -5.42 -15.27 8.88
N GLU A 232 -6.65 -15.78 8.82
CA GLU A 232 -6.96 -17.22 8.74
C GLU A 232 -6.29 -17.88 7.52
N TRP A 233 -6.30 -17.21 6.38
CA TRP A 233 -5.69 -17.70 5.15
C TRP A 233 -4.17 -17.69 5.27
N VAL A 234 -3.59 -16.63 5.84
CA VAL A 234 -2.15 -16.53 6.12
C VAL A 234 -1.67 -17.69 6.98
N ILE A 235 -2.39 -18.00 8.07
CA ILE A 235 -2.06 -19.13 8.94
C ILE A 235 -2.05 -20.42 8.14
N LYS A 236 -3.13 -20.71 7.40
CA LYS A 236 -3.28 -21.96 6.64
C LYS A 236 -2.24 -22.15 5.53
N ASN A 237 -1.84 -21.06 4.87
CA ASN A 237 -1.01 -21.14 3.67
C ASN A 237 0.49 -20.91 3.93
N TYR A 238 0.85 -20.28 5.05
CA TYR A 238 2.25 -19.97 5.34
C TYR A 238 2.76 -20.57 6.65
N PHE A 239 1.89 -20.79 7.64
CA PHE A 239 2.27 -21.36 8.94
C PHE A 239 1.81 -22.80 9.13
N MET A 240 1.21 -23.39 8.10
CA MET A 240 0.84 -24.80 8.10
C MET A 240 1.35 -25.49 6.84
N LYS A 241 1.70 -26.77 6.97
CA LYS A 241 2.05 -27.67 5.87
C LYS A 241 1.58 -29.07 6.19
N ASP A 242 0.94 -29.72 5.23
CA ASP A 242 0.40 -31.08 5.38
C ASP A 242 -0.51 -31.25 6.62
N GLY A 243 -1.30 -30.21 6.93
CA GLY A 243 -2.20 -30.16 8.08
C GLY A 243 -1.50 -29.94 9.44
N LYS A 244 -0.19 -29.72 9.47
CA LYS A 244 0.59 -29.48 10.69
C LYS A 244 1.06 -28.03 10.77
N VAL A 245 1.07 -27.48 11.97
CA VAL A 245 1.63 -26.15 12.25
C VAL A 245 3.15 -26.21 12.11
N LEU A 246 3.73 -25.28 11.35
CA LEU A 246 5.17 -25.17 11.08
C LEU A 246 5.91 -24.31 12.11
N VAL A 247 5.21 -23.39 12.77
CA VAL A 247 5.77 -22.39 13.68
C VAL A 247 5.51 -22.78 15.14
N ASP A 248 6.47 -22.53 16.01
CA ASP A 248 6.39 -22.79 17.46
C ASP A 248 5.89 -21.57 18.25
N ALA A 249 6.01 -20.37 17.66
CA ALA A 249 5.46 -19.12 18.16
C ALA A 249 5.33 -18.11 17.01
N VAL A 250 4.53 -17.07 17.20
CA VAL A 250 4.38 -15.97 16.22
C VAL A 250 4.64 -14.61 16.88
N ILE A 251 5.43 -13.77 16.23
CA ILE A 251 5.60 -12.36 16.56
C ILE A 251 4.70 -11.52 15.65
N SER A 252 3.82 -10.73 16.27
CA SER A 252 2.85 -9.87 15.60
C SER A 252 3.33 -8.43 15.59
N LEU A 253 3.69 -7.92 14.41
CA LEU A 253 4.10 -6.53 14.17
C LEU A 253 2.99 -5.68 13.56
N LEU A 254 1.75 -6.16 13.58
CA LEU A 254 0.61 -5.37 13.13
C LEU A 254 0.39 -4.21 14.10
N MET A 255 -0.10 -3.06 13.64
CA MET A 255 -0.35 -1.93 14.55
C MET A 255 -1.63 -2.12 15.40
N PHE A 256 -2.67 -2.72 14.82
CA PHE A 256 -3.96 -2.92 15.49
C PHE A 256 -4.07 -4.26 16.24
N SER A 257 -5.07 -4.38 17.11
CA SER A 257 -5.42 -5.65 17.75
C SER A 257 -5.74 -6.72 16.71
N LEU A 258 -5.37 -7.97 16.98
CA LEU A 258 -5.75 -9.09 16.13
C LEU A 258 -7.28 -9.20 15.95
N SER A 259 -8.05 -8.80 16.96
CA SER A 259 -9.52 -8.78 16.89
C SER A 259 -10.06 -7.83 15.81
N MET A 260 -9.32 -6.80 15.39
CA MET A 260 -9.75 -5.91 14.31
C MET A 260 -9.62 -6.56 12.92
N TYR A 261 -8.76 -7.56 12.78
CA TYR A 261 -8.54 -8.30 11.53
C TYR A 261 -9.40 -9.54 11.40
N LEU A 262 -10.11 -9.87 12.48
CA LEU A 262 -10.96 -11.04 12.59
C LEU A 262 -12.36 -10.49 12.82
N GLN A 263 -13.12 -10.30 11.74
CA GLN A 263 -14.46 -9.68 11.74
C GLN A 263 -15.49 -10.38 12.65
N ASP A 264 -15.13 -11.51 13.25
CA ASP A 264 -15.90 -12.25 14.24
C ASP A 264 -14.95 -12.78 15.33
N GLU A 265 -15.10 -12.32 16.58
CA GLU A 265 -14.29 -12.77 17.71
C GLU A 265 -14.35 -14.30 17.92
N ALA A 266 -15.44 -14.95 17.51
CA ALA A 266 -15.56 -16.40 17.60
C ALA A 266 -14.65 -17.11 16.57
N ASN A 267 -14.57 -16.59 15.34
CA ASN A 267 -13.68 -17.12 14.31
C ASN A 267 -12.21 -16.74 14.57
N ALA A 268 -11.99 -15.56 15.16
CA ALA A 268 -10.68 -15.12 15.66
C ALA A 268 -10.07 -16.13 16.64
N GLY A 269 -10.86 -16.49 17.64
CA GLY A 269 -10.49 -17.49 18.64
C GLY A 269 -10.24 -18.85 18.01
N LYS A 270 -11.00 -19.23 16.98
CA LYS A 270 -10.84 -20.52 16.30
C LYS A 270 -9.54 -20.59 15.49
N ALA A 271 -9.22 -19.61 14.65
CA ALA A 271 -8.00 -19.65 13.85
C ALA A 271 -6.74 -19.61 14.74
N LEU A 272 -6.74 -18.75 15.77
CA LEU A 272 -5.59 -18.64 16.67
C LEU A 272 -5.47 -19.81 17.65
N LYS A 273 -6.57 -20.28 18.24
CA LYS A 273 -6.52 -21.34 19.29
C LYS A 273 -6.69 -22.75 18.75
N ALA A 274 -7.50 -22.96 17.71
CA ALA A 274 -7.78 -24.31 17.19
C ALA A 274 -6.87 -24.70 16.03
N GLU A 275 -6.49 -23.74 15.16
CA GLU A 275 -5.63 -24.04 13.99
C GLU A 275 -4.15 -23.77 14.29
N LEU A 276 -3.80 -22.54 14.71
CA LEU A 276 -2.42 -22.16 14.98
C LEU A 276 -1.90 -22.71 16.32
N ASN A 277 -2.67 -22.56 17.39
CA ASN A 277 -2.43 -23.11 18.74
C ASN A 277 -0.99 -22.95 19.28
N VAL A 278 -0.35 -21.82 18.99
CA VAL A 278 0.96 -21.46 19.53
C VAL A 278 0.96 -20.05 20.13
N PRO A 279 1.92 -19.70 21.00
CA PRO A 279 2.00 -18.35 21.55
C PRO A 279 2.10 -17.28 20.46
N VAL A 280 1.26 -16.24 20.57
CA VAL A 280 1.31 -15.05 19.72
C VAL A 280 1.76 -13.87 20.57
N LEU A 281 2.96 -13.38 20.30
CA LEU A 281 3.59 -12.26 20.97
C LEU A 281 3.28 -10.98 20.21
N LYS A 282 2.67 -10.01 20.88
CA LYS A 282 2.44 -8.67 20.31
C LYS A 282 3.67 -7.80 20.62
N ALA A 283 4.26 -7.20 19.59
CA ALA A 283 5.32 -6.20 19.73
C ALA A 283 4.77 -4.80 19.44
#